data_AF-A0AAI9Z3F4-F1
#
_entry.id   AF-A0AAI9Z3F4-F1
#
_cell.length_a   1.000
_cell.length_b   1.000
_cell.length_c   1.000
_cell.angle_alpha   90.00
_cell.angle_beta   90.00
_cell.angle_gamma   90.00
#
_symmetry.space_group_name_H-M   'P 1'
#
loop_
_entity.id
_entity.type
_entity.pdbx_description
1 polymer ?
#
loop_
_entity_poly.entity_id
_entity_poly.type
_entity_poly.pdbx_seq_one_letter_code
_entity_poly.pdbx_strand_id
1 'polypeptide(L)'
;MLIKSDPGGAAVNGSLFVTFLITFLLITFSVPASKSFIRLTGVLALASLTYALQLASFRRWDGSWEPDARTESIAGFAPSSASPAARTYESLMLLWKLRRIGTRWQVRNVPGLQQRSPHPPESRVAFILKRSLKILVAYQVLSLMTQAPPPDPNFVGRDKQALAFQGLVRLSQADITFRIIGTLSFWACTALINLLMFEIACLGFVVVFLCKVEDCPPLYGDFSSASTIRGFWG
;
A
#
# COMPACT_ATOMS: atom_id res chain seq x y z
N MET A 1 10.90 14.96 -24.97
CA MET A 1 9.53 15.31 -24.54
C MET A 1 9.66 16.24 -23.35
N LEU A 2 9.62 17.55 -23.59
CA LEU A 2 9.72 18.58 -22.56
C LEU A 2 8.34 18.70 -21.90
N ILE A 3 8.23 18.22 -20.66
CA ILE A 3 7.04 18.42 -19.83
C ILE A 3 6.97 19.91 -19.55
N LYS A 4 6.02 20.61 -20.17
CA LYS A 4 5.65 21.97 -19.77
C LYS A 4 4.93 21.83 -18.43
N SER A 5 5.69 21.78 -17.35
CA SER A 5 5.17 21.77 -15.99
C SER A 5 4.50 23.13 -15.77
N ASP A 6 3.17 23.14 -15.67
CA ASP A 6 2.42 24.34 -15.32
C ASP A 6 2.63 24.59 -13.80
N PRO A 7 3.48 25.55 -13.40
CA PRO A 7 3.92 25.69 -12.01
C PRO A 7 2.75 26.06 -11.07
N GLY A 8 1.66 26.60 -11.61
CA GLY A 8 0.46 26.95 -10.85
C GLY A 8 -0.29 25.75 -10.29
N GLY A 9 -0.35 24.62 -11.01
CA GLY A 9 -1.11 23.44 -10.57
C GLY A 9 -0.49 22.71 -9.37
N ALA A 10 0.84 22.63 -9.34
CA ALA A 10 1.58 22.00 -8.25
C ALA A 10 1.49 22.83 -6.95
N ALA A 11 1.57 24.15 -7.06
CA ALA A 11 1.45 25.07 -5.92
C ALA A 11 0.04 25.03 -5.30
N VAL A 12 -1.01 24.97 -6.13
CA VAL A 12 -2.41 24.90 -5.65
C VAL A 12 -2.67 23.56 -4.94
N ASN A 13 -2.20 22.45 -5.48
CA ASN A 13 -2.35 21.13 -4.85
C ASN A 13 -1.55 21.02 -3.53
N GLY A 14 -0.35 21.60 -3.48
CA GLY A 14 0.44 21.69 -2.26
C GLY A 14 -0.24 22.53 -1.18
N SER A 15 -0.78 23.69 -1.55
CA SER A 15 -1.51 24.56 -0.62
C SER A 15 -2.75 23.88 -0.04
N LEU A 16 -3.53 23.16 -0.86
CA LEU A 16 -4.72 22.43 -0.40
C LEU A 16 -4.37 21.33 0.61
N PHE A 17 -3.26 20.62 0.41
CA PHE A 17 -2.80 19.60 1.33
C PHE A 17 -2.34 20.19 2.68
N VAL A 18 -1.62 21.31 2.64
CA VAL A 18 -1.21 22.03 3.87
C VAL A 18 -2.42 22.57 4.62
N THR A 19 -3.40 23.17 3.93
CA THR A 19 -4.64 23.64 4.55
C THR A 19 -5.44 22.47 5.16
N PHE A 20 -5.53 21.33 4.46
CA PHE A 20 -6.17 20.12 4.99
C PHE A 20 -5.50 19.65 6.29
N LEU A 21 -4.17 19.55 6.31
CA LEU A 21 -3.44 19.11 7.51
C LEU A 21 -3.63 20.08 8.68
N ILE A 22 -3.58 21.39 8.43
CA ILE A 22 -3.79 22.40 9.46
C ILE A 22 -5.22 22.30 10.03
N THR A 23 -6.24 22.21 9.17
CA THR A 23 -7.64 22.09 9.61
C THR A 23 -7.89 20.77 10.35
N PHE A 24 -7.31 19.67 9.89
CA PHE A 24 -7.39 18.36 10.55
C PHE A 24 -6.77 18.40 11.96
N LEU A 25 -5.58 19.00 12.10
CA LEU A 25 -4.91 19.16 13.39
C LEU A 25 -5.73 20.08 14.31
N LEU A 26 -6.26 21.20 13.81
CA LEU A 26 -7.09 22.11 14.59
C LEU A 26 -8.37 21.44 15.10
N ILE A 27 -9.07 20.65 14.29
CA ILE A 27 -10.27 19.90 14.72
C ILE A 27 -9.89 18.85 15.78
N THR A 28 -8.76 18.17 15.59
CA THR A 28 -8.31 17.11 16.49
C THR A 28 -7.87 17.65 17.85
N PHE A 29 -7.18 18.79 17.87
CA PHE A 29 -6.66 19.40 19.11
C PHE A 29 -7.66 20.33 19.81
N SER A 30 -8.56 21.00 19.09
CA SER A 30 -9.49 21.98 19.68
C SER A 30 -10.76 21.34 20.25
N VAL A 31 -11.17 20.17 19.75
CA VAL A 31 -12.35 19.46 20.27
C VAL A 31 -11.90 18.52 21.38
N PRO A 32 -12.45 18.54 22.60
CA PRO A 32 -12.09 17.59 23.66
C PRO A 32 -12.36 16.13 23.26
N ALA A 33 -11.53 15.19 23.74
CA ALA A 33 -11.64 13.76 23.41
C ALA A 33 -13.00 13.13 23.77
N SER A 34 -13.71 13.70 24.74
CA SER A 34 -15.06 13.28 25.13
C SER A 34 -16.13 13.51 24.06
N LYS A 35 -15.89 14.35 23.04
CA LYS A 35 -16.82 14.63 21.94
C LYS A 35 -16.41 13.92 20.65
N SER A 36 -16.19 12.61 20.73
CA SER A 36 -15.69 11.76 19.64
C SER A 36 -16.58 11.79 18.38
N PHE A 37 -17.91 11.93 18.53
CA PHE A 37 -18.82 12.03 17.39
C PHE A 37 -18.59 13.30 16.55
N ILE A 38 -18.35 14.44 17.19
CA ILE A 38 -18.07 15.72 16.49
C ILE A 38 -16.73 15.66 15.77
N ARG A 39 -15.71 15.03 16.39
CA ARG A 39 -14.41 14.80 15.75
C ARG A 39 -14.54 13.92 14.50
N LEU A 40 -15.28 12.82 14.60
CA LEU A 40 -15.51 11.91 13.47
C LEU A 40 -16.22 12.62 12.31
N THR A 41 -17.30 13.36 12.59
CA THR A 41 -18.07 14.09 11.57
C THR A 41 -17.22 15.18 10.91
N GLY A 42 -16.40 15.91 11.68
CA GLY A 42 -15.47 16.91 11.14
C GLY A 42 -14.41 16.31 10.22
N VAL A 43 -13.83 15.17 10.61
CA VAL A 43 -12.85 14.44 9.80
C VAL A 43 -13.47 13.90 8.51
N LEU A 44 -14.68 13.33 8.58
CA LEU A 44 -15.40 12.83 7.41
C LEU A 44 -15.78 13.95 6.44
N ALA A 45 -16.26 15.09 6.93
CA ALA A 45 -16.55 16.25 6.11
C ALA A 45 -15.28 16.75 5.39
N LEU A 46 -14.16 16.86 6.11
CA LEU A 46 -12.89 17.30 5.55
C LEU A 46 -12.33 16.32 4.50
N ALA A 47 -12.45 15.02 4.75
CA ALA A 47 -12.06 13.97 3.81
C ALA A 47 -12.93 14.02 2.53
N SER A 48 -14.24 14.19 2.68
CA SER A 48 -15.16 14.29 1.53
C SER A 48 -14.91 15.53 0.66
N LEU A 49 -14.61 16.68 1.30
CA LEU A 49 -14.27 17.91 0.60
C LEU A 49 -12.94 17.78 -0.15
N THR A 50 -11.95 17.14 0.47
CA THR A 50 -10.64 16.89 -0.15
C THR A 50 -10.78 15.97 -1.36
N TYR A 51 -11.58 14.91 -1.24
CA TYR A 51 -11.88 14.01 -2.36
C TYR A 51 -12.59 14.73 -3.51
N ALA A 52 -13.58 15.60 -3.21
CA ALA A 52 -14.27 16.39 -4.22
C ALA A 52 -13.34 17.36 -4.96
N LEU A 53 -12.42 18.01 -4.23
CA LEU A 53 -11.41 18.91 -4.80
C LEU A 53 -10.41 18.16 -5.68
N GLN A 54 -9.95 16.99 -5.24
CA GLN A 54 -9.08 16.13 -6.05
C GLN A 54 -9.77 15.70 -7.35
N LEU A 55 -11.04 15.30 -7.27
CA LEU A 55 -11.83 14.90 -8.44
C LEU A 55 -12.02 16.06 -9.43
N ALA A 56 -12.25 17.28 -8.94
CA ALA A 56 -12.34 18.47 -9.78
C ALA A 56 -11.02 18.82 -10.46
N SER A 57 -9.89 18.70 -9.73
CA SER A 57 -8.54 18.89 -10.28
C SER A 57 -8.20 17.86 -11.35
N PHE A 58 -8.56 16.59 -11.16
CA PHE A 58 -8.39 15.53 -12.16
C PHE A 58 -9.21 15.80 -13.42
N ARG A 59 -10.49 16.16 -13.30
CA ARG A 59 -11.32 16.52 -14.47
C ARG A 59 -10.78 17.72 -15.26
N ARG A 60 -10.16 18.68 -14.57
CA ARG A 60 -9.52 19.84 -15.22
C ARG A 60 -8.26 19.46 -15.99
N TRP A 61 -7.53 18.45 -15.53
CA TRP A 61 -6.32 17.94 -16.18
C TRP A 61 -6.64 17.14 -17.45
N ASP A 62 -7.74 16.38 -17.47
CA ASP A 62 -8.17 15.63 -18.67
C ASP A 62 -8.56 16.53 -19.86
N GLY A 63 -8.84 17.81 -19.63
CA GLY A 63 -9.18 18.76 -20.70
C GLY A 63 -7.98 19.34 -21.47
N SER A 64 -6.74 19.14 -21.01
CA SER A 64 -5.53 19.68 -21.67
C SER A 64 -4.72 18.64 -22.45
N TRP A 65 -5.22 17.40 -22.50
CA TRP A 65 -4.51 16.28 -23.11
C TRP A 65 -5.12 15.96 -24.48
N GLU A 66 -4.54 16.49 -25.57
CA GLU A 66 -4.85 16.02 -26.92
C GLU A 66 -4.36 14.56 -27.05
N PRO A 67 -5.23 13.61 -27.42
CA PRO A 67 -4.83 12.22 -27.48
C PRO A 67 -3.98 11.94 -28.71
N ASP A 68 -2.67 11.75 -28.51
CA ASP A 68 -1.79 11.19 -29.54
C ASP A 68 -2.34 9.83 -30.01
N ALA A 69 -2.13 9.43 -31.27
CA ALA A 69 -2.58 8.15 -31.84
C ALA A 69 -2.15 6.88 -31.05
N ARG A 70 -1.17 7.00 -30.13
CA ARG A 70 -0.79 5.94 -29.19
C ARG A 70 -1.84 5.69 -28.09
N THR A 71 -2.71 6.66 -27.85
CA THR A 71 -3.82 6.69 -26.88
C THR A 71 -5.07 5.99 -27.41
N GLU A 72 -5.21 5.82 -28.72
CA GLU A 72 -6.25 4.94 -29.26
C GLU A 72 -5.98 3.47 -28.89
N SER A 73 -4.71 3.07 -28.73
CA SER A 73 -4.41 1.78 -28.09
C SER A 73 -4.87 1.74 -26.63
N ILE A 74 -5.04 2.91 -25.97
CA ILE A 74 -5.54 3.03 -24.60
C ILE A 74 -7.05 2.80 -24.49
N ALA A 75 -7.79 2.87 -25.60
CA ALA A 75 -9.22 2.58 -25.71
C ALA A 75 -9.61 1.11 -25.46
N GLY A 76 -8.68 0.24 -25.07
CA GLY A 76 -9.00 -1.10 -24.54
C GLY A 76 -9.61 -1.09 -23.12
N PHE A 77 -9.84 0.08 -22.54
CA PHE A 77 -10.52 0.27 -21.24
C PHE A 77 -11.92 0.88 -21.41
N ALA A 78 -12.67 0.46 -22.43
CA ALA A 78 -14.11 0.67 -22.39
C ALA A 78 -14.67 -0.24 -21.28
N PRO A 79 -15.31 0.29 -20.21
CA PRO A 79 -16.01 -0.56 -19.27
C PRO A 79 -17.02 -1.38 -20.07
N SER A 80 -16.88 -2.70 -20.05
CA SER A 80 -17.75 -3.62 -20.80
C SER A 80 -19.20 -3.56 -20.32
N SER A 81 -19.43 -2.94 -19.16
CA SER A 81 -20.68 -2.89 -18.45
C SER A 81 -21.37 -1.52 -18.55
N ALA A 82 -22.63 -1.54 -18.99
CA ALA A 82 -23.48 -0.36 -19.15
C ALA A 82 -23.94 0.25 -17.81
N SER A 83 -23.84 -0.49 -16.69
CA SER A 83 -24.38 -0.04 -15.40
C SER A 83 -23.36 0.73 -14.56
N PRO A 84 -23.76 1.83 -13.89
CA PRO A 84 -22.86 2.62 -13.04
C PRO A 84 -22.32 1.82 -11.85
N ALA A 85 -23.09 0.85 -11.33
CA ALA A 85 -22.66 -0.04 -10.26
C ALA A 85 -21.54 -1.01 -10.69
N ALA A 86 -21.61 -1.51 -11.92
CA ALA A 86 -20.55 -2.35 -12.46
C ALA A 86 -19.27 -1.56 -12.73
N ARG A 87 -19.37 -0.28 -13.10
CA ARG A 87 -18.20 0.61 -13.25
C ARG A 87 -17.53 0.95 -11.94
N THR A 88 -18.28 1.24 -10.87
CA THR A 88 -17.69 1.42 -9.54
C THR A 88 -17.06 0.13 -9.02
N TYR A 89 -17.71 -1.02 -9.29
CA TYR A 89 -17.14 -2.33 -8.98
C TYR A 89 -15.83 -2.58 -9.73
N GLU A 90 -15.78 -2.39 -11.05
CA GLU A 90 -14.57 -2.51 -11.87
C GLU A 90 -13.47 -1.58 -11.38
N SER A 91 -13.80 -0.32 -11.07
CA SER A 91 -12.85 0.66 -10.53
C SER A 91 -12.30 0.26 -9.16
N LEU A 92 -13.15 -0.25 -8.27
CA LEU A 92 -12.75 -0.75 -6.95
C LEU A 92 -11.87 -1.99 -7.07
N MET A 93 -12.19 -2.90 -8.00
CA MET A 93 -11.37 -4.07 -8.30
C MET A 93 -10.02 -3.67 -8.89
N LEU A 94 -9.94 -2.61 -9.69
CA LEU A 94 -8.66 -2.10 -10.20
C LEU A 94 -7.76 -1.53 -9.11
N LEU A 95 -8.32 -0.82 -8.12
CA LEU A 95 -7.56 -0.35 -6.96
C LEU A 95 -6.92 -1.53 -6.21
N TRP A 96 -7.62 -2.67 -6.17
CA TRP A 96 -7.12 -3.89 -5.55
C TRP A 96 -6.21 -4.74 -6.45
N LYS A 97 -6.32 -4.60 -7.77
CA LYS A 97 -5.39 -5.16 -8.76
C LYS A 97 -4.15 -4.25 -8.93
N LEU A 98 -3.42 -3.98 -7.84
CA LEU A 98 -2.19 -3.16 -7.85
C LEU A 98 -1.15 -3.62 -8.89
N ARG A 99 -1.08 -4.93 -9.17
CA ARG A 99 -0.19 -5.52 -10.19
C ARG A 99 -0.80 -5.64 -11.59
N ARG A 100 -2.01 -5.10 -11.77
CA ARG A 100 -2.77 -5.07 -13.02
C ARG A 100 -2.88 -6.45 -13.69
N ILE A 101 -3.05 -7.49 -12.87
CA ILE A 101 -3.11 -8.89 -13.30
C ILE A 101 -4.31 -9.11 -14.22
N GLY A 102 -4.08 -9.74 -15.37
CA GLY A 102 -5.08 -9.95 -16.42
C GLY A 102 -5.31 -8.75 -17.33
N THR A 103 -4.47 -7.71 -17.26
CA THR A 103 -4.54 -6.55 -18.16
C THR A 103 -3.29 -6.46 -19.05
N ARG A 104 -3.38 -5.73 -20.17
CA ARG A 104 -2.23 -5.47 -21.06
C ARG A 104 -1.03 -4.76 -20.40
N TRP A 105 -1.23 -4.19 -19.21
CA TRP A 105 -0.20 -3.50 -18.41
C TRP A 105 0.27 -4.34 -17.22
N GLN A 106 -0.01 -5.65 -17.23
CA GLN A 106 0.42 -6.55 -16.17
C GLN A 106 1.93 -6.49 -15.99
N VAL A 107 2.36 -6.45 -14.72
CA VAL A 107 3.78 -6.47 -14.39
C VAL A 107 4.41 -7.77 -14.89
N ARG A 108 5.51 -7.66 -15.64
CA ARG A 108 6.12 -8.80 -16.35
C ARG A 108 6.49 -9.95 -15.41
N ASN A 109 6.86 -9.68 -14.16
CA ASN A 109 7.43 -10.66 -13.25
C ASN A 109 6.44 -11.20 -12.20
N VAL A 110 5.15 -11.31 -12.52
CA VAL A 110 4.19 -11.91 -11.58
C VAL A 110 4.54 -13.39 -11.32
N PRO A 111 4.81 -13.80 -10.06
CA PRO A 111 5.10 -15.20 -9.75
C PRO A 111 3.89 -16.09 -10.08
N GLY A 112 4.14 -17.23 -10.73
CA GLY A 112 3.11 -18.19 -11.15
C GLY A 112 2.53 -17.99 -12.56
N LEU A 113 2.83 -16.87 -13.23
CA LEU A 113 2.35 -16.60 -14.61
C LEU A 113 3.44 -16.78 -15.69
N GLN A 114 4.72 -16.56 -15.35
CA GLN A 114 5.83 -16.81 -16.27
C GLN A 114 6.20 -18.30 -16.39
N GLN A 115 6.07 -19.04 -15.29
CA GLN A 115 6.05 -20.51 -15.34
C GLN A 115 4.61 -20.92 -15.56
N ARG A 116 4.29 -21.25 -16.82
CA ARG A 116 3.17 -22.14 -17.17
C ARG A 116 3.44 -23.48 -16.50
N SER A 117 3.23 -23.52 -15.19
CA SER A 117 3.53 -24.65 -14.35
C SER A 117 2.55 -25.75 -14.75
N PRO A 118 3.00 -27.00 -14.94
CA PRO A 118 2.16 -28.12 -15.35
C PRO A 118 1.18 -28.58 -14.24
N HIS A 119 1.05 -27.80 -13.17
CA HIS A 119 0.22 -28.15 -12.03
C HIS A 119 -1.25 -27.87 -12.35
N PRO A 120 -2.16 -28.82 -12.04
CA PRO A 120 -3.58 -28.61 -12.20
C PRO A 120 -4.04 -27.37 -11.42
N PRO A 121 -5.08 -26.66 -11.89
CA PRO A 121 -5.59 -25.47 -11.23
C PRO A 121 -5.89 -25.77 -9.76
N GLU A 122 -5.26 -25.03 -8.85
CA GLU A 122 -5.39 -25.23 -7.40
C GLU A 122 -6.87 -25.12 -7.02
N SER A 123 -7.40 -26.13 -6.31
CA SER A 123 -8.81 -26.11 -5.90
C SER A 123 -9.05 -24.92 -4.97
N ARG A 124 -10.25 -24.31 -5.02
CA ARG A 124 -10.58 -23.16 -4.19
C ARG A 124 -10.38 -23.43 -2.70
N VAL A 125 -10.72 -24.65 -2.26
CA VAL A 125 -10.55 -25.09 -0.87
C VAL A 125 -9.06 -25.18 -0.51
N ALA A 126 -8.23 -25.74 -1.38
CA ALA A 126 -6.78 -25.81 -1.14
C ALA A 126 -6.15 -24.40 -1.09
N PHE A 127 -6.56 -23.51 -1.99
CA PHE A 127 -6.12 -22.11 -1.98
C PHE A 127 -6.51 -21.38 -0.69
N ILE A 128 -7.78 -21.50 -0.26
CA ILE A 128 -8.28 -20.92 0.98
C ILE A 128 -7.48 -21.47 2.18
N LEU A 129 -7.33 -22.78 2.29
CA LEU A 129 -6.63 -23.42 3.40
C LEU A 129 -5.16 -22.96 3.48
N LYS A 130 -4.47 -22.93 2.35
CA LYS A 130 -3.06 -22.51 2.24
C LYS A 130 -2.87 -21.05 2.61
N ARG A 131 -3.77 -20.15 2.16
CA ARG A 131 -3.72 -18.74 2.53
C ARG A 131 -4.09 -18.51 4.00
N SER A 132 -5.10 -19.20 4.51
CA SER A 132 -5.44 -19.17 5.94
C SER A 132 -4.28 -19.62 6.81
N LEU A 133 -3.57 -20.69 6.42
CA LEU A 133 -2.38 -21.15 7.14
C LEU A 133 -1.28 -20.08 7.13
N LYS A 134 -1.01 -19.45 5.99
CA LYS A 134 -0.04 -18.34 5.90
C LYS A 134 -0.42 -17.17 6.79
N ILE A 135 -1.70 -16.77 6.77
CA ILE A 135 -2.22 -15.69 7.63
C ILE A 135 -2.00 -16.04 9.10
N LEU A 136 -2.36 -17.26 9.49
CA LEU A 136 -2.20 -17.73 10.87
C LEU A 136 -0.72 -17.71 11.28
N VAL A 137 0.18 -18.27 10.47
CA VAL A 137 1.62 -18.27 10.76
C VAL A 137 2.17 -16.85 10.84
N ALA A 138 1.86 -15.99 9.86
CA ALA A 138 2.34 -14.61 9.84
C ALA A 138 1.81 -13.78 11.03
N TYR A 139 0.54 -13.99 11.41
CA TYR A 139 -0.06 -13.36 12.57
C TYR A 139 0.60 -13.81 13.87
N GLN A 140 0.86 -15.12 14.03
CA GLN A 140 1.56 -15.63 15.22
C GLN A 140 2.98 -15.08 15.33
N VAL A 141 3.74 -15.04 14.23
CA VAL A 141 5.08 -14.44 14.23
C VAL A 141 5.01 -12.97 14.63
N LEU A 142 4.09 -12.21 14.05
CA LEU A 142 3.91 -10.80 14.40
C LEU A 142 3.51 -10.63 15.88
N SER A 143 2.62 -11.48 16.39
CA SER A 143 2.21 -11.48 17.80
C SER A 143 3.40 -11.71 18.73
N LEU A 144 4.25 -12.70 18.43
CA LEU A 144 5.47 -12.95 19.19
C LEU A 144 6.44 -11.76 19.15
N MET A 145 6.59 -11.11 17.99
CA MET A 145 7.41 -9.89 17.89
C MET A 145 6.86 -8.74 18.75
N THR A 146 5.53 -8.60 18.86
CA THR A 146 4.91 -7.57 19.71
C THR A 146 4.99 -7.86 21.21
N GLN A 147 5.22 -9.11 21.60
CA GLN A 147 5.42 -9.52 22.99
C GLN A 147 6.87 -9.33 23.46
N ALA A 148 7.77 -8.85 22.59
CA ALA A 148 9.13 -8.57 22.97
C ALA A 148 9.18 -7.55 24.14
N PRO A 149 10.09 -7.74 25.10
CA PRO A 149 10.22 -6.81 26.22
C PRO A 149 10.58 -5.41 25.70
N PRO A 150 10.17 -4.35 26.42
CA PRO A 150 10.57 -3.00 26.06
C PRO A 150 12.10 -2.90 26.03
N PRO A 151 12.66 -2.14 25.06
CA PRO A 151 14.10 -1.99 24.95
C PRO A 151 14.66 -1.36 26.23
N ASP A 152 15.79 -1.87 26.71
CA ASP A 152 16.48 -1.30 27.87
C ASP A 152 16.76 0.19 27.63
N PRO A 153 16.35 1.09 28.54
CA PRO A 153 16.59 2.54 28.45
C PRO A 153 18.04 2.91 28.13
N ASN A 154 19.01 2.07 28.52
CA ASN A 154 20.42 2.27 28.24
C ASN A 154 20.75 2.32 26.74
N PHE A 155 19.96 1.67 25.89
CA PHE A 155 20.14 1.68 24.44
C PHE A 155 19.38 2.82 23.74
N VAL A 156 18.44 3.48 24.44
CA VAL A 156 17.53 4.51 23.87
C VAL A 156 17.70 5.87 24.56
N GLY A 157 18.90 6.16 25.08
CA GLY A 157 19.22 7.43 25.74
C GLY A 157 19.34 8.63 24.78
N ARG A 158 19.15 9.85 25.31
CA ARG A 158 19.28 11.11 24.55
C ARG A 158 20.67 11.27 23.92
N ASP A 159 21.69 10.86 24.64
CA ASP A 159 23.11 10.99 24.23
C ASP A 159 23.46 10.08 23.04
N LYS A 160 22.61 9.10 22.74
CA LYS A 160 22.77 8.13 21.66
C LYS A 160 21.91 8.47 20.43
N GLN A 161 21.20 9.60 20.41
CA GLN A 161 20.40 9.99 19.25
C GLN A 161 21.28 10.30 18.03
N ALA A 162 20.91 9.78 16.87
CA ALA A 162 21.67 9.91 15.62
C ALA A 162 21.79 11.35 15.08
N LEU A 163 21.05 12.30 15.67
CA LEU A 163 21.05 13.72 15.28
C LEU A 163 22.33 14.46 15.73
N ALA A 164 23.05 13.94 16.72
CA ALA A 164 24.32 14.51 17.16
C ALA A 164 25.48 13.71 16.51
N PHE A 165 26.31 14.36 15.70
CA PHE A 165 27.48 13.74 15.08
C PHE A 165 28.44 13.13 16.13
N GLN A 166 28.56 13.74 17.30
CA GLN A 166 29.29 13.20 18.46
C GLN A 166 28.67 11.90 19.03
N GLY A 167 27.34 11.75 18.92
CA GLY A 167 26.61 10.56 19.35
C GLY A 167 26.86 9.35 18.46
N LEU A 168 27.27 9.54 17.19
CA LEU A 168 27.65 8.47 16.25
C LEU A 168 29.06 7.93 16.48
N VAL A 169 29.97 8.76 16.99
CA VAL A 169 31.40 8.41 17.21
C VAL A 169 31.59 7.65 18.54
N ARG A 170 30.67 7.78 19.49
CA ARG A 170 30.74 7.16 20.83
C ARG A 170 29.88 5.89 20.99
N LEU A 171 29.48 5.23 19.90
CA LEU A 171 28.67 4.00 20.01
C LEU A 171 29.50 2.83 20.54
N SER A 172 28.93 2.11 21.51
CA SER A 172 29.41 0.79 21.88
C SER A 172 29.01 -0.25 20.81
N GLN A 173 29.75 -1.36 20.72
CA GLN A 173 29.37 -2.48 19.85
C GLN A 173 27.94 -2.99 20.15
N ALA A 174 27.54 -2.99 21.42
CA ALA A 174 26.19 -3.38 21.82
C ALA A 174 25.11 -2.42 21.25
N ASP A 175 25.41 -1.12 21.16
CA ASP A 175 24.49 -0.12 20.57
C ASP A 175 24.32 -0.35 19.06
N ILE A 176 25.40 -0.74 18.37
CA ILE A 176 25.37 -1.06 16.94
C ILE A 176 24.53 -2.32 16.70
N THR A 177 24.77 -3.38 17.47
CA THR A 177 23.99 -4.62 17.37
C THR A 177 22.51 -4.38 17.64
N PHE A 178 22.16 -3.59 18.67
CA PHE A 178 20.78 -3.21 18.96
C PHE A 178 20.12 -2.50 17.77
N ARG A 179 20.81 -1.56 17.11
CA ARG A 179 20.29 -0.84 15.94
C ARG A 179 20.10 -1.74 14.73
N ILE A 180 21.05 -2.63 14.47
CA ILE A 180 20.96 -3.57 13.35
C ILE A 180 19.76 -4.49 13.57
N ILE A 181 19.64 -5.09 14.75
CA ILE A 181 18.52 -5.98 15.10
C ILE A 181 17.20 -5.22 15.02
N GLY A 182 17.12 -4.01 15.59
CA GLY A 182 15.91 -3.18 15.55
C GLY A 182 15.49 -2.82 14.12
N THR A 183 16.46 -2.45 13.27
CA THR A 183 16.21 -2.12 11.86
C THR A 183 15.73 -3.35 11.09
N LEU A 184 16.37 -4.51 11.26
CA LEU A 184 15.95 -5.76 10.63
C LEU A 184 14.54 -6.18 11.11
N SER A 185 14.27 -6.03 12.41
CA SER A 185 12.96 -6.33 13.01
C SER A 185 11.87 -5.42 12.46
N PHE A 186 12.16 -4.13 12.29
CA PHE A 186 11.23 -3.17 11.68
C PHE A 186 10.86 -3.55 10.23
N TRP A 187 11.86 -3.89 9.42
CA TRP A 187 11.61 -4.32 8.04
C TRP A 187 10.88 -5.66 7.98
N ALA A 188 11.21 -6.61 8.86
CA ALA A 188 10.51 -7.88 8.99
C ALA A 188 9.03 -7.68 9.38
N CYS A 189 8.74 -6.86 10.39
CA CYS A 189 7.38 -6.50 10.78
C CYS A 189 6.61 -5.88 9.61
N THR A 190 7.23 -4.94 8.90
CA THR A 190 6.60 -4.29 7.74
C THR A 190 6.29 -5.29 6.62
N ALA A 191 7.21 -6.22 6.33
CA ALA A 191 6.98 -7.28 5.35
C ALA A 191 5.84 -8.23 5.78
N LEU A 192 5.78 -8.61 7.05
CA LEU A 192 4.71 -9.46 7.60
C LEU A 192 3.34 -8.76 7.55
N ILE A 193 3.28 -7.47 7.89
CA ILE A 193 2.05 -6.68 7.81
C ILE A 193 1.57 -6.58 6.36
N ASN A 194 2.46 -6.26 5.42
CA ASN A 194 2.11 -6.21 4.00
C ASN A 194 1.61 -7.56 3.48
N LEU A 195 2.26 -8.67 3.89
CA LEU A 195 1.82 -10.02 3.58
C LEU A 195 0.41 -10.28 4.12
N LEU A 196 0.17 -10.00 5.40
CA LEU A 196 -1.12 -10.20 6.05
C LEU A 196 -2.23 -9.41 5.35
N MET A 197 -2.02 -8.12 5.10
CA MET A 197 -2.99 -7.27 4.42
C MET A 197 -3.36 -7.83 3.04
N PHE A 198 -2.36 -8.25 2.27
CA PHE A 198 -2.58 -8.81 0.95
C PHE A 198 -3.30 -10.17 0.99
N GLU A 199 -2.84 -11.09 1.85
CA GLU A 199 -3.42 -12.43 1.96
C GLU A 199 -4.87 -12.38 2.48
N ILE A 200 -5.18 -11.54 3.47
CA ILE A 200 -6.54 -11.32 3.98
C ILE A 200 -7.45 -10.74 2.89
N ALA A 201 -6.97 -9.75 2.14
CA ALA A 201 -7.77 -9.15 1.08
C ALA A 201 -8.07 -10.15 -0.03
N CYS A 202 -7.07 -10.87 -0.54
CA CYS A 202 -7.26 -11.92 -1.54
C CYS A 202 -8.22 -13.01 -1.04
N LEU A 203 -8.07 -13.44 0.21
CA LEU A 203 -8.97 -14.42 0.81
C LEU A 203 -10.41 -13.90 0.85
N GLY A 204 -10.61 -12.66 1.33
CA GLY A 204 -11.92 -12.00 1.36
C GLY A 204 -12.55 -11.92 -0.02
N PHE A 205 -11.80 -11.49 -1.05
CA PHE A 205 -12.32 -11.40 -2.41
C PHE A 205 -12.68 -12.77 -3.01
N VAL A 206 -11.89 -13.81 -2.74
CA VAL A 206 -12.18 -15.16 -3.23
C VAL A 206 -13.40 -15.77 -2.53
N VAL A 207 -13.55 -15.55 -1.22
CA VAL A 207 -14.71 -16.02 -0.44
C VAL A 207 -16.01 -15.32 -0.88
N VAL A 208 -15.96 -14.02 -1.19
CA VAL A 208 -17.12 -13.25 -1.68
C VAL A 208 -17.32 -13.43 -3.21
N PHE A 209 -16.58 -14.34 -3.85
CA PHE A 209 -16.66 -14.63 -5.29
C PHE A 209 -16.34 -13.43 -6.22
N LEU A 210 -15.62 -12.43 -5.70
CA LEU A 210 -15.25 -11.22 -6.46
C LEU A 210 -14.00 -11.41 -7.32
N CYS A 211 -13.11 -12.34 -6.95
CA CYS A 211 -11.91 -12.67 -7.71
C CYS A 211 -11.76 -14.18 -7.89
N LYS A 212 -11.12 -14.60 -8.98
CA LYS A 212 -10.68 -16.00 -9.13
C LYS A 212 -9.38 -16.22 -8.37
N VAL A 213 -9.09 -17.48 -8.07
CA VAL A 213 -7.83 -17.92 -7.44
C VAL A 213 -6.62 -17.44 -8.26
N GLU A 214 -6.73 -17.48 -9.59
CA GLU A 214 -5.70 -17.06 -10.55
C GLU A 214 -5.41 -15.56 -10.53
N ASP A 215 -6.38 -14.72 -10.14
CA ASP A 215 -6.20 -13.27 -10.02
C ASP A 215 -5.39 -12.87 -8.79
N CYS A 216 -5.11 -13.83 -7.90
CA CYS A 216 -4.43 -13.62 -6.63
C CYS A 216 -3.09 -14.40 -6.61
N PRO A 217 -2.05 -13.92 -7.31
CA PRO A 217 -0.70 -14.46 -7.18
C PRO A 217 -0.13 -14.13 -5.79
N PRO A 218 0.95 -14.80 -5.35
CA PRO A 218 1.64 -14.44 -4.11
C PRO A 218 2.28 -13.04 -4.21
N LEU A 219 2.35 -12.35 -3.07
CA LEU A 219 2.92 -10.99 -2.99
C LEU A 219 4.43 -11.00 -3.22
N TYR A 220 5.16 -11.90 -2.57
CA TYR A 220 6.60 -11.98 -2.76
C TYR A 220 6.95 -13.01 -3.83
N GLY A 221 8.02 -12.74 -4.57
CA GLY A 221 8.69 -13.75 -5.38
C GLY A 221 9.40 -14.78 -4.49
N ASP A 222 10.05 -15.75 -5.11
CA ASP A 222 10.90 -16.68 -4.37
C ASP A 222 12.15 -15.94 -3.86
N PHE A 223 12.28 -15.84 -2.53
CA PHE A 223 13.39 -15.15 -1.87
C PHE A 223 14.76 -15.73 -2.27
N SER A 224 14.84 -17.02 -2.62
CA SER A 224 16.09 -17.65 -3.06
C SER A 224 16.57 -17.12 -4.42
N SER A 225 15.65 -16.60 -5.24
CA SER A 225 15.92 -16.07 -6.58
C SER A 225 15.97 -14.53 -6.63
N ALA A 226 15.80 -13.86 -5.49
CA ALA A 226 15.69 -12.40 -5.39
C ALA A 226 17.07 -11.71 -5.47
N SER A 227 17.71 -11.74 -6.64
CA SER A 227 18.98 -11.04 -6.90
C SER A 227 18.81 -9.55 -7.18
N THR A 228 17.58 -9.09 -7.40
CA THR A 228 17.23 -7.69 -7.65
C THR A 228 16.01 -7.28 -6.85
N ILE A 229 15.88 -5.97 -6.54
CA ILE A 229 14.68 -5.42 -5.88
C ILE A 229 13.42 -5.79 -6.66
N ARG A 230 13.50 -5.80 -8.00
CA ARG A 230 12.37 -6.21 -8.83
C ARG A 230 11.97 -7.65 -8.53
N GLY A 231 12.92 -8.59 -8.60
CA GLY A 231 12.69 -10.02 -8.33
C GLY A 231 12.18 -10.33 -6.90
N PHE A 232 12.53 -9.51 -5.90
CA PHE A 232 11.96 -9.62 -4.56
C PHE A 232 10.42 -9.43 -4.57
N TRP A 233 9.94 -8.45 -5.31
CA TRP A 233 8.51 -8.17 -5.45
C TRP A 233 7.80 -9.07 -6.46
N GLY A 234 8.56 -9.90 -7.19
CA GLY A 234 8.18 -10.45 -8.49
C GLY A 234 8.49 -9.44 -9.57
#